data_AF-A0A5C7Q2A2-F1
#
_entry.id   AF-A0A5C7Q2A2-F1
#
_cell.length_a   1.000
_cell.length_b   1.000
_cell.length_c   1.000
_cell.angle_alpha   90.00
_cell.angle_beta   90.00
_cell.angle_gamma   90.00
#
_symmetry.space_group_name_H-M   'P 1'
#
loop_
_entity.id
_entity.type
_entity.pdbx_description
1 polymer ?
#
loop_
_entity_poly.entity_id
_entity_poly.type
_entity_poly.pdbx_seq_one_letter_code
_entity_poly.pdbx_strand_id
1 'polypeptide(L)'
;MANDTDHNPWVIDTASSTLITAEEVYLDAIRWVGATTAGHQCVVQDGNSNVIYEGLASGANFIDERSFGAEYAGPRRVVAGIKVTTLGSGKVYLHLA
;
A
#
# COMPACT_ATOMS: atom_id res chain seq x y z
N MET A 1 13.40 2.76 9.53
CA MET A 1 12.12 2.32 10.12
C MET A 1 11.34 3.56 10.47
N ALA A 2 10.85 4.20 9.44
CA ALA A 2 9.86 5.26 9.57
C ALA A 2 9.17 5.30 8.22
N ASN A 3 7.86 5.17 8.25
CA ASN A 3 7.04 5.45 7.09
C ASN A 3 7.24 6.93 6.73
N ASP A 4 7.49 7.23 5.46
CA ASP A 4 7.62 8.59 4.95
C ASP A 4 6.29 8.99 4.31
N THR A 5 5.59 9.92 4.96
CA THR A 5 4.29 10.42 4.50
C THR A 5 4.34 11.91 4.15
N ASP A 6 5.52 12.51 4.12
CA ASP A 6 5.69 13.96 3.89
C ASP A 6 5.61 14.31 2.40
N HIS A 7 5.70 13.31 1.53
CA HIS A 7 5.67 13.46 0.08
C HIS A 7 4.83 12.35 -0.56
N ASN A 8 4.29 12.62 -1.75
CA ASN A 8 3.59 11.63 -2.57
C ASN A 8 4.58 10.99 -3.58
N PRO A 9 4.71 9.65 -3.66
CA PRO A 9 3.99 8.63 -2.90
C PRO A 9 4.43 8.51 -1.44
N TRP A 10 3.48 8.20 -0.56
CA TRP A 10 3.83 7.76 0.79
C TRP A 10 4.59 6.44 0.71
N VAL A 11 5.70 6.33 1.44
CA VAL A 11 6.59 5.18 1.43
C VAL A 11 6.52 4.47 2.78
N ILE A 12 5.98 3.26 2.77
CA ILE A 12 5.82 2.43 3.97
C ILE A 12 6.90 1.34 3.96
N ASP A 13 7.75 1.36 4.98
CA ASP A 13 8.85 0.39 5.16
C ASP A 13 8.61 -0.56 6.35
N THR A 14 7.58 -0.30 7.17
CA THR A 14 7.31 -1.03 8.40
C THR A 14 5.82 -1.33 8.51
N ALA A 15 5.47 -2.62 8.69
CA ALA A 15 4.10 -3.04 8.94
C ALA A 15 3.66 -2.70 10.38
N SER A 16 2.40 -2.33 10.55
CA SER A 16 1.77 -2.05 11.84
C SER A 16 0.26 -2.22 11.73
N SER A 17 -0.38 -2.64 12.82
CA SER A 17 -1.85 -2.59 12.94
C SER A 17 -2.37 -1.17 13.19
N THR A 18 -1.48 -0.21 13.47
CA THR A 18 -1.81 1.20 13.68
C THR A 18 -2.05 1.88 12.35
N LEU A 19 -3.02 2.80 12.33
CA LEU A 19 -3.28 3.62 11.16
C LEU A 19 -2.10 4.55 10.86
N ILE A 20 -1.69 4.58 9.60
CA ILE A 20 -0.77 5.58 9.05
C ILE A 20 -1.46 6.94 9.02
N THR A 21 -2.74 6.95 8.62
CA THR A 21 -3.64 8.09 8.72
C THR A 21 -5.03 7.62 9.11
N ALA A 22 -5.75 8.45 9.86
CA ALA A 22 -7.18 8.27 10.12
C ALA A 22 -8.07 9.05 9.14
N GLU A 23 -7.48 9.90 8.30
CA GLU A 23 -8.20 10.73 7.34
C GLU A 23 -8.63 9.94 6.10
N GLU A 24 -9.60 10.48 5.36
CA GLU A 24 -9.93 9.98 4.03
C GLU A 24 -8.82 10.33 3.06
N VAL A 25 -8.37 9.35 2.29
CA VAL A 25 -7.37 9.55 1.24
C VAL A 25 -7.87 9.01 -0.09
N TYR A 26 -7.48 9.69 -1.16
CA TYR A 26 -7.78 9.34 -2.53
C TYR A 26 -6.60 8.53 -3.08
N LEU A 27 -6.77 7.21 -3.22
CA LEU A 27 -5.74 6.34 -3.77
C LEU A 27 -5.83 6.28 -5.29
N ASP A 28 -4.71 6.57 -5.94
CA ASP A 28 -4.50 6.37 -7.38
C ASP A 28 -3.87 4.99 -7.66
N ALA A 29 -2.85 4.61 -6.88
CA ALA A 29 -2.20 3.30 -7.01
C ALA A 29 -1.54 2.83 -5.70
N ILE A 30 -1.41 1.52 -5.54
CA ILE A 30 -0.56 0.89 -4.53
C ILE A 30 0.50 0.07 -5.26
N ARG A 31 1.77 0.29 -4.94
CA ARG A 31 2.89 -0.44 -5.54
C ARG A 31 3.76 -1.07 -4.46
N TRP A 32 3.96 -2.38 -4.52
CA TRP A 32 4.87 -3.08 -3.63
C TRP A 32 6.16 -3.41 -4.38
N VAL A 33 7.31 -2.98 -3.86
CA VAL A 33 8.60 -3.08 -4.54
C VAL A 33 9.64 -3.71 -3.65
N GLY A 34 10.44 -4.59 -4.23
CA GLY A 34 11.65 -5.10 -3.61
C GLY A 34 11.39 -6.19 -2.59
N ALA A 35 10.36 -7.02 -2.80
CA ALA A 35 10.22 -8.21 -1.97
C ALA A 35 11.41 -9.15 -2.22
N THR A 36 11.99 -9.73 -1.16
CA THR A 36 13.26 -10.45 -1.25
C THR A 36 13.10 -11.96 -1.35
N THR A 37 11.93 -12.49 -0.98
CA THR A 37 11.71 -13.92 -0.79
C THR A 37 10.34 -14.32 -1.31
N ALA A 38 10.27 -15.46 -1.99
CA ALA A 38 8.98 -16.05 -2.38
C ALA A 38 8.15 -16.38 -1.12
N GLY A 39 6.84 -16.13 -1.18
CA GLY A 39 5.92 -16.35 -0.07
C GLY A 39 5.86 -15.22 0.96
N HIS A 40 6.72 -14.20 0.86
CA HIS A 40 6.48 -12.95 1.59
C HIS A 40 5.15 -12.36 1.14
N GLN A 41 4.41 -11.81 2.09
CA GLN A 41 3.09 -11.22 1.85
C GLN A 41 3.12 -9.73 2.13
N CYS A 42 2.28 -8.99 1.41
CA CYS A 42 1.97 -7.59 1.70
C CYS A 42 0.45 -7.44 1.79
N VAL A 43 -0.03 -6.83 2.88
CA VAL A 43 -1.47 -6.60 3.11
C VAL A 43 -1.71 -5.17 3.56
N VAL A 44 -2.45 -4.42 2.74
CA VAL A 44 -2.91 -3.06 3.01
C VAL A 44 -4.40 -3.08 3.30
N GLN A 45 -4.81 -2.45 4.40
CA GLN A 45 -6.19 -2.35 4.84
C GLN A 45 -6.62 -0.90 5.04
N ASP A 46 -7.92 -0.66 4.98
CA ASP A 46 -8.52 0.60 5.42
C ASP A 46 -8.64 0.70 6.96
N GLY A 47 -9.16 1.82 7.45
CA GLY A 47 -9.49 2.04 8.86
C GLY A 47 -10.45 1.02 9.46
N ASN A 48 -11.32 0.44 8.63
CA ASN A 48 -12.31 -0.57 9.02
C ASN A 48 -11.79 -2.01 8.90
N SER A 49 -10.50 -2.19 8.57
CA SER A 49 -9.86 -3.49 8.34
C SER A 49 -10.32 -4.23 7.07
N ASN A 50 -10.93 -3.54 6.11
CA ASN A 50 -11.17 -4.10 4.79
C ASN A 50 -9.86 -4.15 4.00
N VAL A 51 -9.59 -5.28 3.34
CA VAL A 51 -8.39 -5.43 2.51
C VAL A 51 -8.53 -4.57 1.24
N ILE A 52 -7.61 -3.63 1.06
CA ILE A 52 -7.52 -2.77 -0.13
C ILE A 52 -6.56 -3.39 -1.14
N TYR A 53 -5.46 -3.97 -0.67
CA TYR A 53 -4.45 -4.63 -1.47
C TYR A 53 -3.89 -5.84 -0.72
N GLU A 54 -3.70 -6.93 -1.45
CA GLU A 54 -3.03 -8.13 -0.99
C GLU A 54 -2.14 -8.64 -2.12
N GLY A 55 -0.88 -8.91 -1.78
CA GLY A 55 0.11 -9.45 -2.71
C GLY A 55 0.93 -10.56 -2.05
N LEU A 56 1.33 -11.54 -2.86
CA LEU A 56 2.22 -12.63 -2.46
C LEU A 56 3.40 -12.67 -3.42
N ALA A 57 4.61 -12.45 -2.90
CA ALA A 57 5.81 -12.40 -3.72
C ALA A 57 6.11 -13.77 -4.32
N SER A 58 6.38 -13.81 -5.63
CA SER A 58 6.81 -15.02 -6.33
C SER A 58 8.33 -15.27 -6.27
N GLY A 59 9.11 -14.31 -5.77
CA GLY A 59 10.57 -14.41 -5.71
C GLY A 59 11.25 -13.11 -5.28
N ALA A 60 12.57 -13.05 -5.48
CA ALA A 60 13.38 -11.89 -5.17
C ALA A 60 13.18 -10.74 -6.17
N ASN A 61 13.29 -9.50 -5.68
CA ASN A 61 13.03 -8.26 -6.42
C ASN A 61 11.62 -8.19 -7.03
N PHE A 62 10.66 -8.89 -6.41
CA PHE A 62 9.28 -8.87 -6.86
C PHE A 62 8.71 -7.45 -6.80
N ILE A 63 7.92 -7.13 -7.82
CA ILE A 63 7.20 -5.88 -7.96
C ILE A 63 5.77 -6.23 -8.32
N ASP A 64 4.84 -5.60 -7.64
CA ASP A 64 3.42 -5.70 -7.94
C ASP A 64 2.76 -4.33 -7.80
N GLU A 65 1.72 -4.11 -8.59
CA GLU A 65 1.02 -2.84 -8.65
C GLU A 65 -0.47 -3.07 -8.81
N ARG A 66 -1.25 -2.35 -8.00
CA ARG A 66 -2.69 -2.23 -8.14
C ARG A 66 -3.06 -0.78 -8.36
N SER A 67 -3.44 -0.45 -9.59
CA SER A 67 -3.99 0.87 -9.93
C SER A 67 -5.50 0.91 -9.63
N PHE A 68 -5.99 2.06 -9.16
CA PHE A 68 -7.41 2.29 -8.85
C PHE A 68 -8.11 3.20 -9.88
N GLY A 69 -7.44 3.50 -10.99
CA GLY A 69 -7.98 4.21 -12.14
C GLY A 69 -7.17 5.44 -12.48
N ALA A 70 -6.88 5.62 -13.78
CA ALA A 70 -6.39 6.87 -14.32
C ALA A 70 -7.54 7.89 -14.39
N GLU A 71 -7.18 9.15 -14.19
CA GLU A 71 -7.84 10.46 -14.36
C GLU A 71 -9.09 10.60 -15.28
N TYR A 72 -9.54 9.60 -16.05
CA TYR A 72 -10.60 9.75 -17.07
C TYR A 72 -11.66 8.64 -17.20
N ALA A 73 -11.71 7.58 -16.37
CA ALA A 73 -12.73 6.51 -16.57
C ALA A 73 -13.38 5.89 -15.32
N GLY A 74 -12.99 6.27 -14.11
CA GLY A 74 -13.65 5.79 -12.89
C GLY A 74 -13.26 6.61 -11.66
N PRO A 75 -14.07 6.62 -10.60
CA PRO A 75 -13.73 7.35 -9.39
C PRO A 75 -12.51 6.70 -8.72
N ARG A 76 -11.50 7.53 -8.42
CA ARG A 76 -10.39 7.19 -7.50
C ARG A 76 -10.92 6.45 -6.28
N ARG A 77 -10.14 5.53 -5.72
CA ARG A 77 -10.59 4.80 -4.54
C ARG A 77 -10.45 5.68 -3.30
N VAL A 78 -11.56 6.20 -2.81
CA VAL A 78 -11.63 6.84 -1.50
C VAL A 78 -11.54 5.74 -0.43
N VAL A 79 -10.61 5.89 0.51
CA VAL A 79 -10.48 4.99 1.66
C VAL A 79 -10.40 5.83 2.94
N ALA A 80 -11.17 5.43 3.94
CA ALA A 80 -11.14 6.06 5.26
C ALA A 80 -10.06 5.40 6.12
N GLY A 81 -8.93 6.08 6.28
CA GLY A 81 -7.75 5.57 6.94
C GLY A 81 -7.02 4.47 6.18
N ILE A 82 -5.71 4.33 6.43
CA ILE A 82 -4.86 3.30 5.83
C ILE A 82 -3.95 2.70 6.89
N LYS A 83 -3.76 1.38 6.85
CA LYS A 83 -2.70 0.66 7.56
C LYS A 83 -2.10 -0.44 6.69
N VAL A 84 -0.81 -0.71 6.88
CA VAL A 84 -0.12 -1.85 6.26
C VAL A 84 0.12 -2.90 7.33
N THR A 85 -0.73 -3.93 7.34
CA THR A 85 -0.76 -4.92 8.42
C THR A 85 0.29 -6.02 8.26
N THR A 86 0.71 -6.29 7.03
CA THR A 86 1.74 -7.28 6.71
C THR A 86 2.66 -6.69 5.66
N LEU A 87 3.97 -6.79 5.88
CA LEU A 87 5.01 -6.46 4.91
C LEU A 87 6.21 -7.36 5.16
N GLY A 88 6.26 -8.52 4.51
CA GLY A 88 7.34 -9.50 4.73
C GLY A 88 8.72 -8.98 4.33
N SER A 89 8.78 -8.10 3.32
CA SER A 89 10.00 -7.41 2.86
C SER A 89 9.68 -6.31 1.86
N GLY A 90 10.67 -5.49 1.53
CA GLY A 90 10.53 -4.44 0.52
C GLY A 90 9.85 -3.21 1.08
N LYS A 91 9.22 -2.43 0.21
CA LYS A 91 8.50 -1.20 0.57
C LYS A 91 7.20 -1.09 -0.20
N VAL A 92 6.19 -0.49 0.42
CA VAL A 92 4.91 -0.19 -0.23
C VAL A 92 4.85 1.31 -0.51
N TYR A 93 4.50 1.65 -1.74
CA TYR A 93 4.31 3.02 -2.21
C TYR A 93 2.81 3.23 -2.40
N LEU A 94 2.25 4.17 -1.65
CA LEU A 94 0.85 4.57 -1.76
C LEU A 94 0.82 5.88 -2.56
N HIS A 95 0.40 5.79 -3.81
CA HIS A 95 0.22 6.95 -4.68
C HIS A 95 -1.13 7.57 -4.38
N LEU A 96 -1.09 8.79 -3.84
CA LEU A 96 -2.27 9.59 -3.54
C LEU A 96 -2.57 10.55 -4.71
N ALA A 97 -3.80 11.07 -4.76
CA ALA A 97 -4.20 12.11 -5.71
C ALA A 97 -4.09 13.52 -5.14
#